data_AF-A0A2R4G396-F1
#
_entry.id   AF-A0A2R4G396-F1
#
_cell.length_a   1.000
_cell.length_b   1.000
_cell.length_c   1.000
_cell.angle_alpha   90.00
_cell.angle_beta   90.00
_cell.angle_gamma   90.00
#
_symmetry.space_group_name_H-M   'P 1'
#
loop_
_entity.id
_entity.type
_entity.pdbx_description
1 polymer ?
#
loop_
_entity_poly.entity_id
_entity_poly.type
_entity_poly.pdbx_seq_one_letter_code
_entity_poly.pdbx_strand_id
1 'polypeptide(L)'
;MNGKREKTQAHGAGRVLSYEPLTIHCDACDCDYGSWEAFGRHVDEIVRRPPSTRKEAVMDSIADHLGDIDAEDGLDPYLTDTGRIKCGCLMEFPDITAWREHLAGLILERLDMVASPADPSPEAER
;
A
#
# COMPACT_ATOMS: atom_id res chain seq x y z
N MET A 1 9.42 -2.66 -5.34
CA MET A 1 8.45 -3.40 -4.50
C MET A 1 7.12 -2.66 -4.57
N ASN A 2 5.95 -3.27 -4.31
CA ASN A 2 4.66 -2.62 -4.58
C ASN A 2 3.93 -2.20 -3.30
N GLY A 3 4.59 -1.39 -2.47
CA GLY A 3 3.91 -0.69 -1.38
C GLY A 3 2.88 0.29 -1.92
N LYS A 4 2.08 0.86 -1.02
CA LYS A 4 1.06 1.87 -1.29
C LYS A 4 1.67 3.10 -1.94
N ARG A 5 2.89 3.49 -1.56
CA ARG A 5 3.60 4.62 -2.15
C ARG A 5 3.86 4.38 -3.63
N GLU A 6 4.42 3.23 -3.99
CA GLU A 6 4.71 2.87 -5.38
C GLU A 6 3.43 2.67 -6.19
N LYS A 7 2.40 2.03 -5.61
CA LYS A 7 1.06 1.92 -6.22
C LYS A 7 0.48 3.32 -6.51
N THR A 8 0.57 4.25 -5.57
CA THR A 8 0.08 5.62 -5.77
C THR A 8 0.93 6.38 -6.79
N GLN A 9 2.25 6.19 -6.82
CA GLN A 9 3.10 6.82 -7.82
C GLN A 9 2.81 6.31 -9.23
N ALA A 10 2.62 5.00 -9.39
CA ALA A 10 2.31 4.40 -10.69
C ALA A 10 0.92 4.80 -11.20
N HIS A 11 -0.08 4.89 -10.31
CA HIS A 11 -1.48 5.08 -10.71
C HIS A 11 -2.03 6.48 -10.48
N GLY A 12 -1.42 7.30 -9.61
CA GLY A 12 -1.98 8.57 -9.11
C GLY A 12 -1.61 9.80 -9.92
N ALA A 13 -0.66 9.71 -10.85
CA ALA A 13 -0.21 10.83 -11.69
C ALA A 13 -1.05 11.03 -12.97
N GLY A 14 -2.33 10.60 -12.96
CA GLY A 14 -3.18 10.46 -14.15
C GLY A 14 -3.05 11.60 -15.16
N ARG A 15 -2.96 11.25 -16.45
CA ARG A 15 -2.77 12.21 -17.54
C ARG A 15 -4.12 12.71 -18.05
N VAL A 16 -4.36 14.01 -18.02
CA VAL A 16 -5.55 14.60 -18.66
C VAL A 16 -5.40 14.52 -20.19
N LEU A 17 -6.33 13.84 -20.87
CA LEU A 17 -6.39 13.71 -22.32
C LEU A 17 -7.26 14.78 -22.97
N SER A 18 -8.36 15.16 -22.32
CA SER A 18 -9.25 16.22 -22.75
C SER A 18 -9.91 16.88 -21.54
N TYR A 19 -10.27 18.17 -21.67
CA TYR A 19 -10.98 18.90 -20.63
C TYR A 19 -12.49 18.98 -20.89
N GLU A 20 -12.94 18.87 -22.15
CA GLU A 20 -14.35 18.92 -22.52
C GLU A 20 -14.69 17.84 -23.59
N PRO A 21 -15.32 16.72 -23.19
CA PRO A 21 -15.52 16.29 -21.79
C PRO A 21 -14.18 15.98 -21.10
N LEU A 22 -14.13 16.10 -19.78
CA LEU A 22 -12.96 15.74 -18.98
C LEU A 22 -12.66 14.24 -19.17
N THR A 23 -11.44 13.91 -19.59
CA THR A 23 -10.96 12.53 -19.68
C THR A 23 -9.57 12.47 -19.07
N ILE A 24 -9.40 11.59 -18.09
CA ILE A 24 -8.14 11.34 -17.37
C ILE A 24 -7.73 9.91 -17.63
N HIS A 25 -6.48 9.70 -18.01
CA HIS A 25 -5.91 8.41 -18.34
C HIS A 25 -4.98 7.94 -17.23
N CYS A 26 -5.15 6.69 -16.79
CA CYS A 26 -4.18 6.01 -15.93
C CYS A 26 -3.20 5.22 -16.81
N ASP A 27 -1.97 5.71 -16.96
CA ASP A 27 -0.95 5.04 -17.79
C ASP A 27 -0.62 3.62 -17.30
N ALA A 28 -0.70 3.36 -16.00
CA ALA A 28 -0.39 2.05 -15.42
C ALA A 28 -1.48 0.99 -15.66
N CYS A 29 -2.74 1.42 -15.86
CA CYS A 29 -3.87 0.52 -16.15
C CYS A 29 -4.35 0.60 -17.60
N ASP A 30 -3.85 1.54 -18.40
CA ASP A 30 -4.32 1.83 -19.76
C ASP A 30 -5.85 2.03 -19.80
N CYS A 31 -6.36 2.82 -18.83
CA CYS A 31 -7.79 3.03 -18.61
C CYS A 31 -8.14 4.53 -18.55
N ASP A 32 -9.28 4.90 -19.12
CA ASP A 32 -9.79 6.26 -19.16
C ASP A 32 -10.94 6.49 -18.17
N TYR A 33 -10.96 7.66 -17.54
CA TYR A 33 -11.94 8.08 -16.54
C TYR A 33 -12.53 9.44 -16.91
N GLY A 34 -13.86 9.54 -16.87
CA GLY A 34 -14.58 10.77 -17.20
C GLY A 34 -14.58 11.85 -16.10
N SER A 35 -13.94 11.60 -14.95
CA SER A 35 -13.85 12.57 -13.86
C SER A 35 -12.69 12.27 -12.91
N TRP A 36 -12.19 13.30 -12.23
CA TRP A 36 -11.19 13.14 -11.15
C TRP A 36 -11.71 12.27 -10.00
N GLU A 37 -13.02 12.29 -9.75
CA GLU A 37 -13.64 11.46 -8.72
C GLU A 37 -13.61 9.98 -9.09
N ALA A 38 -13.90 9.64 -10.35
CA ALA A 38 -13.84 8.26 -10.84
C ALA A 38 -12.39 7.75 -10.86
N PHE A 39 -11.45 8.59 -11.29
CA PHE A 39 -10.02 8.29 -11.23
C PHE A 39 -9.52 8.11 -9.79
N GLY A 40 -9.95 8.97 -8.85
CA GLY A 40 -9.60 8.86 -7.44
C GLY A 40 -10.07 7.54 -6.81
N ARG A 41 -11.32 7.12 -7.10
CA ARG A 41 -11.82 5.80 -6.67
C ARG A 41 -10.99 4.65 -7.20
N HIS A 42 -10.55 4.74 -8.46
CA HIS A 42 -9.68 3.73 -9.06
C HIS A 42 -8.35 3.60 -8.31
N VAL A 43 -7.68 4.72 -7.99
CA VAL A 43 -6.44 4.70 -7.21
C VAL A 43 -6.68 4.16 -5.79
N ASP A 44 -7.78 4.56 -5.15
CA ASP A 44 -8.17 4.07 -3.82
C ASP A 44 -8.37 2.55 -3.80
N GLU A 45 -9.02 1.98 -4.81
CA GLU A 45 -9.23 0.54 -4.95
C GLU A 45 -7.90 -0.22 -5.06
N ILE A 46 -6.94 0.31 -5.81
CA ILE A 46 -5.60 -0.29 -5.96
C ILE A 46 -4.83 -0.25 -4.63
N VAL A 47 -4.84 0.90 -3.95
CA VAL A 47 -4.10 1.10 -2.69
C VAL A 47 -4.69 0.28 -1.55
N ARG A 48 -6.03 0.09 -1.54
CA ARG A 48 -6.74 -0.68 -0.51
C ARG A 48 -6.81 -2.17 -0.80
N ARG A 49 -6.42 -2.61 -1.99
CA ARG A 49 -6.48 -4.03 -2.36
C ARG A 49 -5.69 -4.87 -1.35
N PRO A 50 -6.32 -5.87 -0.72
CA PRO A 50 -5.61 -6.74 0.21
C PRO A 50 -4.56 -7.55 -0.56
N PRO A 51 -3.46 -7.95 0.11
CA PRO A 51 -2.50 -8.86 -0.48
C PRO A 51 -3.17 -10.20 -0.82
N SER A 52 -2.81 -10.80 -1.94
CA SER A 52 -3.39 -12.07 -2.42
C SER A 52 -2.65 -13.28 -1.83
N THR A 53 -1.43 -13.09 -1.34
CA THR A 53 -0.61 -14.15 -0.76
C THR A 53 0.09 -13.69 0.51
N ARG A 54 0.44 -14.63 1.39
CA ARG A 54 1.21 -14.33 2.60
C ARG A 54 2.55 -13.66 2.28
N LYS A 55 3.19 -14.07 1.19
CA LYS A 55 4.44 -13.46 0.70
C LYS A 55 4.20 -12.00 0.29
N GLU A 56 3.15 -11.73 -0.49
CA GLU A 56 2.77 -10.37 -0.87
C GLU A 56 2.45 -9.52 0.36
N ALA A 57 1.74 -10.06 1.36
CA ALA A 57 1.45 -9.36 2.60
C ALA A 57 2.71 -8.88 3.33
N VAL A 58 3.74 -9.74 3.43
CA VAL A 58 5.02 -9.37 4.04
C VAL A 58 5.77 -8.35 3.18
N MET A 59 5.84 -8.56 1.87
CA MET A 59 6.55 -7.67 0.94
C MET A 59 5.91 -6.26 0.90
N ASP A 60 4.59 -6.18 0.88
CA ASP A 60 3.84 -4.92 0.89
C ASP A 60 4.05 -4.18 2.22
N SER A 61 4.00 -4.88 3.37
CA SER A 61 4.31 -4.29 4.67
C SER A 61 5.76 -3.79 4.77
N ILE A 62 6.72 -4.51 4.18
CA ILE A 62 8.09 -4.04 4.15
C ILE A 62 8.21 -2.77 3.30
N ALA A 63 7.63 -2.76 2.09
CA ALA A 63 7.66 -1.59 1.22
C ALA A 63 6.96 -0.37 1.85
N ASP A 64 5.78 -0.56 2.47
CA ASP A 64 4.99 0.50 3.11
C ASP A 64 5.72 1.19 4.28
N HIS A 65 6.65 0.49 4.94
CA HIS A 65 7.20 0.92 6.23
C HIS A 65 8.72 1.09 6.25
N LEU A 66 9.47 0.36 5.42
CA LEU A 66 10.91 0.51 5.23
C LEU A 66 11.27 1.41 4.03
N GLY A 67 10.34 1.62 3.10
CA GLY A 67 10.61 2.31 1.85
C GLY A 67 11.51 1.50 0.91
N ASP A 68 12.00 2.16 -0.13
CA ASP A 68 12.93 1.56 -1.09
C ASP A 68 14.38 1.82 -0.65
N ILE A 69 15.14 0.74 -0.39
CA ILE A 69 16.54 0.82 0.07
C ILE A 69 17.43 1.41 -1.03
N ASP A 70 17.04 1.24 -2.28
CA ASP A 70 17.81 1.65 -3.46
C ASP A 70 17.49 3.09 -3.90
N ALA A 71 16.56 3.78 -3.22
CA ALA A 71 16.27 5.18 -3.49
C ALA A 71 17.37 6.10 -2.91
N GLU A 72 17.73 7.14 -3.65
CA GLU A 72 18.66 8.21 -3.22
C GLU A 72 18.24 8.85 -1.88
N ASP A 73 16.95 8.75 -1.55
CA ASP A 73 16.29 9.26 -0.36
C ASP A 73 16.65 8.47 0.93
N GLY A 74 17.26 7.28 0.79
CA GLY A 74 17.56 6.36 1.89
C GLY A 74 16.35 5.56 2.37
N LEU A 75 16.49 4.90 3.53
CA LEU A 75 15.39 4.18 4.18
C LEU A 75 14.32 5.16 4.66
N ASP A 76 13.05 4.89 4.36
CA ASP A 76 11.92 5.68 4.87
C ASP A 76 11.86 5.74 6.41
N PRO A 77 12.26 4.69 7.18
CA PRO A 77 12.48 4.87 8.61
C PRO A 77 13.77 5.65 8.86
N TYR A 78 13.63 6.88 9.34
CA TYR A 78 14.76 7.73 9.70
C TYR A 78 14.67 8.26 11.13
N LEU A 79 15.82 8.63 11.69
CA LEU A 79 15.89 9.31 12.98
C LEU A 79 15.60 10.79 12.80
N THR A 80 14.65 11.31 13.57
CA THR A 80 14.36 12.75 13.62
C THR A 80 15.41 13.48 14.45
N ASP A 81 15.44 14.82 14.33
CA ASP A 81 16.32 15.69 15.11
C ASP A 81 16.11 15.57 16.63
N THR A 82 14.96 15.08 17.07
CA THR A 82 14.64 14.81 18.48
C THR A 82 15.00 13.39 18.93
N GLY A 83 15.68 12.61 18.09
CA GLY A 83 16.08 11.23 18.38
C GLY A 83 14.94 10.20 18.31
N ARG A 84 13.80 10.55 17.70
CA ARG A 84 12.67 9.63 17.50
C ARG A 84 12.82 8.92 16.17
N ILE A 85 12.20 7.76 15.99
CA ILE A 85 12.16 7.05 14.71
C ILE A 85 10.87 7.40 13.99
N LYS A 86 10.94 8.00 12.80
CA LYS A 86 9.77 8.21 11.95
C LYS A 86 9.70 7.11 10.92
N CYS A 87 8.64 6.30 10.96
CA CYS A 87 8.38 5.19 10.06
C CYS A 87 7.89 5.68 8.68
N GLY A 88 8.00 4.87 7.62
CA GLY A 88 7.49 5.21 6.28
C GLY A 88 5.99 5.51 6.23
N CYS A 89 5.22 4.96 7.18
CA CYS A 89 3.80 5.31 7.38
C CYS A 89 3.56 6.65 8.10
N LEU A 90 4.62 7.43 8.32
CA LEU A 90 4.65 8.75 8.97
C LEU A 90 4.41 8.76 10.49
N MET A 91 4.19 7.61 11.13
CA MET A 91 4.13 7.53 12.59
C MET A 91 5.53 7.63 13.22
N GLU A 92 5.58 8.22 14.42
CA GLU A 92 6.82 8.41 15.19
C GLU A 92 6.87 7.55 16.44
N PHE A 93 8.04 6.99 16.71
CA PHE A 93 8.30 6.08 17.83
C PHE A 93 9.45 6.60 18.70
N PRO A 94 9.37 6.42 20.02
CA PRO A 94 10.41 6.89 20.95
C PRO A 94 11.73 6.11 20.82
N ASP A 95 11.67 4.84 20.40
CA ASP A 95 12.84 3.97 20.30
C ASP A 95 12.61 2.83 19.28
N ILE A 96 13.68 2.06 19.05
CA ILE A 96 13.71 0.96 18.08
C ILE A 96 12.80 -0.21 18.47
N THR A 97 12.55 -0.42 19.77
CA THR A 97 11.67 -1.51 20.23
C THR A 97 10.23 -1.18 19.89
N ALA A 98 9.77 0.03 20.23
CA ALA A 98 8.42 0.50 19.90
C ALA A 98 8.17 0.50 18.38
N TRP A 99 9.16 0.89 17.58
CA TRP A 99 9.06 0.82 16.12
C TRP A 99 9.00 -0.62 15.59
N ARG A 100 9.80 -1.55 16.13
CA ARG A 100 9.78 -2.97 15.75
C ARG A 100 8.45 -3.64 16.11
N GLU A 101 7.91 -3.33 17.29
CA GLU A 101 6.59 -3.81 17.71
C GLU A 101 5.49 -3.33 16.75
N HIS A 102 5.55 -2.07 16.33
CA HIS A 102 4.66 -1.52 15.32
C HIS A 102 4.75 -2.28 13.98
N LEU A 103 5.97 -2.46 13.45
CA LEU A 103 6.17 -3.17 12.18
C LEU A 103 5.70 -4.64 12.26
N ALA A 104 6.04 -5.32 13.36
CA ALA A 104 5.63 -6.71 13.58
C ALA A 104 4.09 -6.84 13.66
N GLY A 105 3.42 -5.93 14.39
CA GLY A 105 1.96 -5.92 14.50
C GLY A 105 1.27 -5.78 13.15
N LEU A 106 1.76 -4.88 12.29
CA LEU A 106 1.22 -4.68 10.95
C LEU A 106 1.45 -5.88 10.02
N ILE A 107 2.62 -6.53 10.11
CA ILE A 107 2.87 -7.76 9.34
C ILE A 107 1.88 -8.85 9.74
N LEU A 108 1.63 -9.03 11.04
CA LEU A 108 0.66 -10.01 11.54
C LEU A 108 -0.77 -9.68 11.08
N GLU A 109 -1.21 -8.42 11.23
CA GLU A 109 -2.53 -7.96 10.76
C GLU A 109 -2.72 -8.23 9.27
N ARG A 110 -1.72 -7.93 8.43
CA ARG A 110 -1.78 -8.18 6.99
C ARG A 110 -1.78 -9.68 6.66
N LEU A 111 -1.06 -10.49 7.43
CA LEU A 111 -1.07 -11.94 7.26
C LEU A 111 -2.44 -12.54 7.60
N ASP A 112 -3.14 -11.98 8.59
CA ASP A 112 -4.49 -12.41 8.97
C ASP A 112 -5.51 -12.13 7.85
N MET A 113 -5.34 -11.04 7.09
CA MET A 113 -6.18 -10.74 5.92
C MET A 113 -6.09 -11.80 4.81
N VAL A 114 -4.96 -12.50 4.70
CA VAL A 114 -4.75 -13.58 3.71
C VAL A 114 -5.11 -14.95 4.28
N ALA A 115 -5.14 -15.09 5.61
CA ALA A 115 -5.30 -16.37 6.29
C ALA A 115 -6.76 -16.86 6.39
N SER A 116 -7.73 -16.13 5.83
CA SER A 116 -9.14 -16.54 5.85
C SER A 116 -9.52 -17.30 4.56
N PRO A 117 -9.49 -18.64 4.55
CA PRO A 117 -10.32 -19.37 3.60
C PRO A 117 -11.79 -19.11 3.95
N ALA A 118 -12.62 -18.87 2.94
CA ALA A 118 -14.06 -19.06 3.11
C ALA A 118 -14.30 -20.48 3.64
N ASP A 119 -15.08 -20.57 4.71
CA ASP A 119 -15.57 -21.79 5.32
C ASP A 119 -16.17 -22.72 4.24
N PRO A 120 -15.66 -23.93 4.00
CA PRO A 120 -16.41 -24.90 3.20
C PRO A 120 -17.59 -25.39 4.04
N SER A 121 -18.78 -24.89 3.70
CA SER A 121 -20.08 -25.30 4.26
C SER A 121 -20.17 -26.83 4.44
N PRO A 122 -20.61 -27.35 5.61
CA PRO A 122 -20.63 -28.78 5.88
C PRO A 122 -21.90 -29.43 5.31
N GLU A 123 -22.01 -29.57 3.99
CA GLU A 123 -23.04 -30.41 3.38
C GLU A 123 -22.53 -31.08 2.10
N ALA A 124 -21.78 -32.16 2.27
CA ALA A 124 -21.63 -33.21 1.25
C ALA A 124 -21.25 -34.56 1.89
N GLU A 125 -21.99 -34.97 2.93
CA GLU A 125 -22.16 -36.40 3.25
C GLU A 125 -23.55 -36.81 2.75
N ARG A 126 -23.63 -37.27 1.50
CA ARG A 126 -24.66 -38.19 1.00
C ARG A 126 -24.08 -39.10 -0.06
#